data_AF-A0A2A8UQI1-F1
#
_entry.id   AF-A0A2A8UQI1-F1
#
_cell.length_a   1.000
_cell.length_b   1.000
_cell.length_c   1.000
_cell.angle_alpha   90.00
_cell.angle_beta   90.00
_cell.angle_gamma   90.00
#
_symmetry.space_group_name_H-M   'P 1'
#
loop_
_entity.id
_entity.type
_entity.pdbx_description
1 polymer ?
#
loop_
_entity_poly.entity_id
_entity_poly.type
_entity_poly.pdbx_seq_one_letter_code
_entity_poly.pdbx_strand_id
1 'polypeptide(L)'
;GSEDEELEEDDVSGPKSTKQIIKNVGLTVSPTAQKELDEQLEEFLSTKVKAFTSVGNRGASFLSIVKADTGTSIRLTKDATAKLNNPTRLSVGFKGAYLVLCNADELNVSSYKGSFKNDRTIIYNTGLVEAIIKQFNLDFSNKTSISFSEGRYEQQGRVILYVKLG
;
A
#
# COMPACT_ATOMS: atom_id res chain seq x y z
N GLY A 1 71.91 -13.32 8.11
CA GLY A 1 71.59 -11.93 7.81
C GLY A 1 70.15 -11.83 7.38
N SER A 2 69.19 -11.37 8.19
CA SER A 2 69.30 -10.78 9.54
C SER A 2 70.14 -9.47 9.58
N GLU A 3 69.84 -8.43 10.33
CA GLU A 3 68.74 -8.14 11.28
C GLU A 3 68.25 -6.68 11.03
N ASP A 4 66.94 -6.46 11.14
CA ASP A 4 66.20 -5.42 11.91
C ASP A 4 66.61 -3.91 11.77
N GLU A 5 66.02 -2.86 12.40
CA GLU A 5 65.07 -2.61 13.52
C GLU A 5 64.22 -1.34 13.14
N GLU A 6 62.88 -1.30 13.33
CA GLU A 6 62.10 -0.57 14.38
C GLU A 6 62.08 0.99 14.33
N LEU A 7 60.97 1.77 14.46
CA LEU A 7 59.47 1.59 14.57
C LEU A 7 58.78 2.64 13.61
N GLU A 8 57.47 3.00 13.52
CA GLU A 8 56.19 2.94 14.30
C GLU A 8 56.12 3.81 15.60
N GLU A 9 54.99 4.31 16.15
CA GLU A 9 53.54 4.19 15.87
C GLU A 9 53.01 5.24 14.82
N ASP A 10 51.91 6.02 14.88
CA ASP A 10 50.94 6.50 15.91
C ASP A 10 49.43 6.25 15.57
N ASP A 11 48.49 6.87 16.30
CA ASP A 11 47.02 6.73 16.14
C ASP A 11 46.21 8.02 16.50
N VAL A 12 44.91 7.99 16.19
CA VAL A 12 43.74 8.80 16.62
C VAL A 12 43.14 9.71 15.54
N SER A 13 42.13 9.18 14.83
CA SER A 13 40.70 9.46 15.15
C SER A 13 39.72 9.01 14.05
N GLY A 14 38.60 8.37 14.43
CA GLY A 14 37.43 8.16 13.55
C GLY A 14 36.97 6.71 13.39
N PRO A 15 35.68 6.37 13.58
CA PRO A 15 35.27 4.98 13.81
C PRO A 15 34.97 4.16 12.55
N LYS A 16 35.36 2.88 12.61
CA LYS A 16 34.83 1.80 11.76
C LYS A 16 33.33 1.64 12.01
N SER A 17 32.48 1.71 10.97
CA SER A 17 31.07 1.32 11.08
C SER A 17 30.67 0.34 9.97
N THR A 18 30.91 -0.93 10.29
CA THR A 18 29.97 -2.05 10.10
C THR A 18 29.08 -2.01 8.84
N LYS A 19 29.36 -2.94 7.90
CA LYS A 19 28.31 -3.47 7.02
C LYS A 19 27.18 -3.99 7.91
N GLN A 20 26.06 -3.28 8.00
CA GLN A 20 24.88 -3.83 8.67
C GLN A 20 24.34 -4.98 7.82
N ILE A 21 24.81 -6.18 8.13
CA ILE A 21 24.04 -7.40 7.90
C ILE A 21 22.80 -7.24 8.77
N ILE A 22 21.75 -6.66 8.17
CA ILE A 22 20.40 -6.76 8.72
C ILE A 22 20.11 -8.26 8.72
N LYS A 23 20.28 -8.88 9.88
CA LYS A 23 19.74 -10.21 10.13
C LYS A 23 18.24 -10.03 10.06
N ASN A 24 17.65 -10.33 8.91
CA ASN A 24 16.22 -10.48 8.78
C ASN A 24 15.81 -11.50 9.85
N VAL A 25 15.21 -11.02 10.94
CA VAL A 25 14.55 -11.88 11.91
C VAL A 25 13.32 -12.39 11.18
N GLY A 26 13.51 -13.51 10.50
CA GLY A 26 12.43 -14.23 9.87
C GLY A 26 11.50 -14.72 10.96
N LEU A 27 10.48 -13.92 11.28
CA LEU A 27 9.17 -14.49 11.58
C LEU A 27 8.74 -15.21 10.31
N THR A 28 9.21 -16.45 10.17
CA THR A 28 8.57 -17.45 9.32
C THR A 28 7.19 -17.67 9.92
N VAL A 29 6.22 -16.85 9.48
CA VAL A 29 4.81 -17.19 9.59
C VAL A 29 4.69 -18.63 9.12
N SER A 30 4.17 -19.49 10.00
CA SER A 30 4.04 -20.91 9.71
C SER A 30 3.33 -21.08 8.36
N PRO A 31 3.68 -22.07 7.52
CA PRO A 31 2.90 -22.39 6.33
C PRO A 31 1.41 -22.54 6.62
N THR A 32 1.04 -22.98 7.84
CA THR A 32 -0.34 -23.00 8.35
C THR A 32 -0.95 -21.60 8.47
N ALA A 33 -0.24 -20.65 9.05
CA ALA A 33 -0.72 -19.28 9.29
C ALA A 33 -0.80 -18.47 7.98
N GLN A 34 0.13 -18.70 7.04
CA GLN A 34 0.03 -18.15 5.69
C GLN A 34 -1.19 -18.73 4.96
N LYS A 35 -1.35 -20.06 4.98
CA LYS A 35 -2.48 -20.76 4.36
C LYS A 35 -3.83 -20.31 4.92
N GLU A 36 -3.96 -20.16 6.24
CA GLU A 36 -5.22 -19.72 6.85
C GLU A 36 -5.57 -18.27 6.51
N LEU A 37 -4.56 -17.40 6.39
CA LEU A 37 -4.72 -16.01 5.92
C LEU A 37 -5.13 -15.93 4.44
N ASP A 38 -4.59 -16.82 3.61
CA ASP A 38 -4.95 -16.93 2.18
C ASP A 38 -6.36 -17.56 2.01
N GLU A 39 -6.73 -18.57 2.80
CA GLU A 39 -8.07 -19.18 2.82
C GLU A 39 -9.16 -18.19 3.28
N GLN A 40 -8.90 -17.40 4.34
CA GLN A 40 -9.79 -16.31 4.76
C GLN A 40 -9.98 -15.24 3.65
N LEU A 41 -8.95 -15.02 2.82
CA LEU A 41 -9.03 -14.09 1.71
C LEU A 41 -9.84 -14.65 0.52
N GLU A 42 -9.72 -15.94 0.21
CA GLU A 42 -10.58 -16.59 -0.80
C GLU A 42 -12.05 -16.65 -0.36
N GLU A 43 -12.33 -16.91 0.92
CA GLU A 43 -13.68 -16.83 1.49
C GLU A 43 -14.25 -15.40 1.36
N PHE A 44 -13.46 -14.37 1.68
CA PHE A 44 -13.85 -12.96 1.52
C PHE A 44 -14.11 -12.55 0.06
N LEU A 45 -13.30 -13.06 -0.87
CA LEU A 45 -13.45 -12.79 -2.31
C LEU A 45 -14.72 -13.46 -2.87
N SER A 46 -14.99 -14.72 -2.48
CA SER A 46 -16.20 -15.45 -2.90
C SER A 46 -17.49 -14.92 -2.24
N THR A 47 -17.41 -14.39 -1.01
CA THR A 47 -18.58 -13.97 -0.24
C THR A 47 -19.28 -12.75 -0.83
N LYS A 48 -20.57 -12.91 -1.18
CA LYS A 48 -21.49 -11.81 -1.49
C LYS A 48 -21.87 -11.02 -0.22
N VAL A 49 -20.94 -10.17 0.23
CA VAL A 49 -21.12 -9.23 1.35
C VAL A 49 -22.43 -8.44 1.16
N LYS A 50 -23.33 -8.51 2.15
CA LYS A 50 -24.55 -7.69 2.19
C LYS A 50 -24.17 -6.21 2.27
N ALA A 51 -24.96 -5.34 1.64
CA ALA A 51 -24.76 -3.91 1.76
C ALA A 51 -25.09 -3.45 3.20
N PHE A 52 -24.10 -2.88 3.89
CA PHE A 52 -24.27 -2.27 5.21
C PHE A 52 -24.08 -0.74 5.13
N THR A 53 -24.54 -0.04 6.16
CA THR A 53 -24.74 1.41 6.15
C THR A 53 -23.48 2.21 5.82
N SER A 54 -23.63 3.18 4.91
CA SER A 54 -22.55 4.11 4.55
C SER A 54 -22.20 4.99 5.74
N VAL A 55 -20.98 4.82 6.27
CA VAL A 55 -20.41 5.72 7.29
C VAL A 55 -19.72 6.87 6.56
N GLY A 56 -20.54 7.75 5.96
CA GLY A 56 -20.07 8.89 5.19
C GLY A 56 -19.12 9.77 6.00
N ASN A 57 -17.86 9.84 5.55
CA ASN A 57 -16.80 10.53 6.26
C ASN A 57 -16.96 12.05 6.09
N ARG A 58 -17.66 12.70 7.04
CA ARG A 58 -18.13 14.09 6.97
C ARG A 58 -16.97 15.10 6.84
N GLY A 59 -16.54 15.35 5.60
CA GLY A 59 -15.58 16.40 5.22
C GLY A 59 -14.25 15.93 4.63
N ALA A 60 -13.92 14.64 4.67
CA ALA A 60 -12.62 14.14 4.20
C ALA A 60 -12.75 12.96 3.23
N SER A 61 -12.11 13.08 2.05
CA SER A 61 -12.06 12.02 1.04
C SER A 61 -11.22 10.82 1.49
N PHE A 62 -11.48 9.66 0.89
CA PHE A 62 -10.68 8.45 1.08
C PHE A 62 -9.46 8.42 0.14
N LEU A 63 -9.67 8.82 -1.11
CA LEU A 63 -8.63 8.89 -2.13
C LEU A 63 -8.95 9.95 -3.19
N SER A 64 -7.95 10.28 -4.01
CA SER A 64 -8.15 10.84 -5.34
C SER A 64 -7.49 9.97 -6.41
N ILE A 65 -8.15 9.92 -7.57
CA ILE A 65 -7.57 9.41 -8.81
C ILE A 65 -7.07 10.63 -9.59
N VAL A 66 -5.88 10.51 -10.17
CA VAL A 66 -5.23 11.54 -10.97
C VAL A 66 -4.86 10.95 -12.32
N LYS A 67 -5.30 11.62 -13.39
CA LYS A 67 -4.87 11.38 -14.77
C LYS A 67 -4.40 12.72 -15.34
N ALA A 68 -3.10 12.87 -15.52
CA ALA A 68 -2.47 14.05 -16.10
C ALA A 68 -1.29 13.61 -16.97
N ASP A 69 -0.91 14.44 -17.94
CA ASP A 69 0.18 14.12 -18.88
C ASP A 69 1.54 14.03 -18.18
N THR A 70 1.67 14.69 -17.02
CA THR A 70 2.82 14.62 -16.11
C THR A 70 2.83 13.37 -15.21
N GLY A 71 1.78 12.55 -15.24
CA GLY A 71 1.72 11.28 -14.52
C GLY A 71 0.33 10.91 -13.99
N THR A 72 0.05 9.60 -14.01
CA THR A 72 -1.21 9.00 -13.60
C THR A 72 -1.05 8.24 -12.27
N SER A 73 -1.95 8.46 -11.30
CA SER A 73 -1.80 7.89 -9.95
C SER A 73 -3.11 7.78 -9.16
N ILE A 74 -3.21 6.78 -8.29
CA ILE A 74 -4.16 6.75 -7.16
C ILE A 74 -3.43 7.32 -5.93
N ARG A 75 -4.08 8.22 -5.18
CA ARG A 75 -3.52 8.86 -3.99
C ARG A 75 -4.47 8.67 -2.82
N LEU A 76 -4.07 7.93 -1.80
CA LEU A 76 -4.84 7.85 -0.56
C LEU A 76 -4.74 9.18 0.21
N THR A 77 -5.74 9.52 1.01
CA THR A 77 -5.60 10.60 2.00
C THR A 77 -4.75 10.13 3.19
N LYS A 78 -4.37 11.07 4.08
CA LYS A 78 -3.56 10.74 5.27
C LYS A 78 -4.29 9.73 6.16
N ASP A 79 -5.56 10.03 6.44
CA ASP A 79 -6.47 9.20 7.23
C ASP A 79 -6.63 7.78 6.66
N ALA A 80 -6.79 7.66 5.33
CA ALA A 80 -6.91 6.37 4.66
C ALA A 80 -5.58 5.59 4.63
N THR A 81 -4.46 6.30 4.48
CA THR A 81 -3.11 5.71 4.57
C THR A 81 -2.85 5.17 5.96
N ALA A 82 -3.11 5.96 7.01
CA ALA A 82 -2.93 5.57 8.40
C ALA A 82 -3.87 4.41 8.81
N LYS A 83 -5.16 4.47 8.41
CA LYS A 83 -6.13 3.39 8.70
C LYS A 83 -5.82 2.07 7.99
N LEU A 84 -5.14 2.10 6.85
CA LEU A 84 -4.61 0.91 6.18
C LEU A 84 -3.21 0.51 6.67
N ASN A 85 -2.73 1.06 7.79
CA ASN A 85 -1.40 0.82 8.37
C ASN A 85 -0.25 1.16 7.40
N ASN A 86 -0.30 2.35 6.78
CA ASN A 86 0.76 2.93 5.95
C ASN A 86 1.29 2.02 4.81
N PRO A 87 0.40 1.49 3.95
CA PRO A 87 0.73 0.39 3.03
C PRO A 87 1.85 0.73 2.04
N THR A 88 2.87 -0.13 1.97
CA THR A 88 3.92 -0.11 0.94
C THR A 88 3.52 -0.90 -0.31
N ARG A 89 2.63 -1.89 -0.14
CA ARG A 89 1.91 -2.59 -1.20
C ARG A 89 0.41 -2.48 -0.97
N LEU A 90 -0.34 -2.21 -2.02
CA LEU A 90 -1.80 -2.13 -1.98
C LEU A 90 -2.39 -3.16 -2.95
N SER A 91 -3.22 -4.08 -2.46
CA SER A 91 -4.09 -4.88 -3.33
C SER A 91 -5.33 -4.08 -3.68
N VAL A 92 -5.80 -4.24 -4.91
CA VAL A 92 -6.87 -3.44 -5.50
C VAL A 92 -7.83 -4.37 -6.25
N GLY A 93 -9.12 -4.25 -5.95
CA GLY A 93 -10.18 -5.04 -6.58
C GLY A 93 -11.47 -4.24 -6.78
N PHE A 94 -12.46 -4.87 -7.39
CA PHE A 94 -13.74 -4.26 -7.75
C PHE A 94 -14.90 -5.08 -7.16
N LYS A 95 -15.89 -4.43 -6.51
CA LYS A 95 -17.07 -5.10 -5.95
C LYS A 95 -18.31 -4.23 -6.13
N GLY A 96 -19.00 -4.40 -7.27
CA GLY A 96 -20.11 -3.54 -7.67
C GLY A 96 -19.65 -2.10 -7.89
N ALA A 97 -20.33 -1.13 -7.29
CA ALA A 97 -19.98 0.30 -7.34
C ALA A 97 -18.72 0.69 -6.53
N TYR A 98 -18.04 -0.27 -5.89
CA TYR A 98 -16.90 -0.02 -5.00
C TYR A 98 -15.56 -0.44 -5.59
N LEU A 99 -14.58 0.44 -5.48
CA LEU A 99 -13.15 0.10 -5.48
C LEU A 99 -12.80 -0.44 -4.09
N VAL A 100 -12.19 -1.61 -4.04
CA VAL A 100 -11.79 -2.30 -2.81
C VAL A 100 -10.27 -2.22 -2.68
N LEU A 101 -9.78 -1.72 -1.54
CA LEU A 101 -8.38 -1.45 -1.27
C LEU A 101 -7.97 -2.11 0.04
N CYS A 102 -6.87 -2.86 0.01
CA CYS A 102 -6.35 -3.55 1.19
C CYS A 102 -4.83 -3.44 1.26
N ASN A 103 -4.28 -3.32 2.47
CA ASN A 103 -2.84 -3.43 2.67
C ASN A 103 -2.38 -4.86 2.30
N ALA A 104 -1.46 -4.94 1.34
CA ALA A 104 -0.90 -6.17 0.80
C ALA A 104 0.58 -6.38 1.19
N ASP A 105 1.10 -5.57 2.11
CA ASP A 105 2.29 -5.93 2.86
C ASP A 105 2.03 -7.29 3.56
N GLU A 106 3.06 -8.13 3.60
CA GLU A 106 3.04 -9.51 4.11
C GLU A 106 2.10 -10.50 3.36
N LEU A 107 1.39 -10.09 2.30
CA LEU A 107 0.53 -10.99 1.51
C LEU A 107 1.20 -11.47 0.20
N ASN A 108 1.00 -12.75 -0.13
CA ASN A 108 1.41 -13.35 -1.41
C ASN A 108 0.37 -13.13 -2.53
N VAL A 109 -0.06 -11.87 -2.71
CA VAL A 109 -1.19 -11.51 -3.61
C VAL A 109 -0.82 -10.46 -4.65
N SER A 110 -1.59 -10.44 -5.74
CA SER A 110 -1.62 -9.37 -6.74
C SER A 110 -1.76 -8.00 -6.06
N SER A 111 -0.79 -7.12 -6.29
CA SER A 111 -0.63 -5.87 -5.55
C SER A 111 0.18 -4.85 -6.36
N TYR A 112 -0.02 -3.58 -6.04
CA TYR A 112 0.68 -2.46 -6.65
C TYR A 112 1.59 -1.79 -5.63
N LYS A 113 2.81 -1.42 -6.05
CA LYS A 113 3.79 -0.76 -5.19
C LYS A 113 3.37 0.68 -4.88
N GLY A 114 3.26 0.98 -3.59
CA GLY A 114 3.09 2.31 -3.04
C GLY A 114 4.40 3.10 -2.97
N SER A 115 4.29 4.39 -3.21
CA SER A 115 5.27 5.40 -2.79
C SER A 115 4.68 6.18 -1.62
N PHE A 116 5.32 6.13 -0.45
CA PHE A 116 4.92 6.93 0.69
C PHE A 116 5.49 8.35 0.56
N LYS A 117 4.63 9.37 0.48
CA LYS A 117 5.01 10.79 0.36
C LYS A 117 4.00 11.66 1.10
N ASN A 118 4.48 12.60 1.94
CA ASN A 118 3.65 13.55 2.69
C ASN A 118 2.50 12.86 3.45
N ASP A 119 2.83 11.77 4.15
CA ASP A 119 1.94 10.90 4.93
C ASP A 119 0.82 10.23 4.10
N ARG A 120 1.07 9.99 2.82
CA ARG A 120 0.11 9.38 1.89
C ARG A 120 0.76 8.26 1.08
N THR A 121 0.08 7.12 0.94
CA THR A 121 0.42 6.11 -0.06
C THR A 121 -0.08 6.56 -1.44
N ILE A 122 0.85 6.61 -2.40
CA ILE A 122 0.58 6.94 -3.80
C ILE A 122 0.93 5.74 -4.69
N ILE A 123 -0.03 5.24 -5.45
CA ILE A 123 0.16 4.20 -6.46
C ILE A 123 0.34 4.90 -7.82
N TYR A 124 1.55 4.84 -8.38
CA TYR A 124 1.84 5.32 -9.75
C TYR A 124 1.70 4.14 -10.72
N ASN A 125 0.54 4.01 -11.38
CA ASN A 125 0.31 2.97 -12.38
C ASN A 125 -0.78 3.40 -13.36
N THR A 126 -0.42 3.59 -14.63
CA THR A 126 -1.34 4.08 -15.68
C THR A 126 -2.43 3.05 -15.99
N GLY A 127 -2.06 1.80 -16.30
CA GLY A 127 -3.01 0.75 -16.69
C GLY A 127 -4.04 0.41 -15.62
N LEU A 128 -3.67 0.48 -14.34
CA LEU A 128 -4.61 0.35 -13.22
C LEU A 128 -5.63 1.50 -13.21
N VAL A 129 -5.17 2.75 -13.36
CA VAL A 129 -6.08 3.90 -13.37
C VAL A 129 -6.97 3.90 -14.61
N GLU A 130 -6.46 3.49 -15.77
CA GLU A 130 -7.26 3.31 -16.99
C GLU A 130 -8.31 2.20 -16.82
N ALA A 131 -7.96 1.09 -16.16
CA ALA A 131 -8.92 0.04 -15.81
C ALA A 131 -10.01 0.56 -14.86
N ILE A 132 -9.65 1.33 -13.82
CA ILE A 132 -10.63 1.95 -12.90
C ILE A 132 -11.53 2.97 -13.63
N ILE A 133 -10.94 3.83 -14.47
CA ILE A 133 -11.68 4.82 -15.29
C ILE A 133 -12.69 4.12 -16.19
N LYS A 134 -12.29 3.03 -16.87
CA LYS A 134 -13.17 2.23 -17.71
C LYS A 134 -14.24 1.49 -16.92
N GLN A 135 -13.90 0.95 -15.75
CA GLN A 135 -14.81 0.17 -14.90
C GLN A 135 -15.94 1.00 -14.28
N PHE A 136 -15.69 2.27 -13.98
CA PHE A 136 -16.66 3.19 -13.37
C PHE A 136 -17.08 4.35 -14.28
N ASN A 137 -16.71 4.32 -15.57
CA ASN A 137 -17.00 5.34 -16.57
C ASN A 137 -16.64 6.78 -16.11
N LEU A 138 -15.44 6.96 -15.54
CA LEU A 138 -15.03 8.21 -14.91
C LEU A 138 -14.63 9.29 -15.94
N ASP A 139 -15.32 10.42 -15.95
CA ASP A 139 -15.03 11.54 -16.85
C ASP A 139 -13.83 12.40 -16.38
N PHE A 140 -12.72 12.31 -17.12
CA PHE A 140 -11.53 13.15 -16.99
C PHE A 140 -11.36 14.18 -18.13
N SER A 141 -12.38 14.41 -18.96
CA SER A 141 -12.28 15.28 -20.16
C SER A 141 -11.83 16.71 -19.89
N ASN A 142 -12.22 17.27 -18.73
CA ASN A 142 -11.97 18.65 -18.33
C ASN A 142 -11.26 18.77 -16.96
N LYS A 143 -10.72 17.68 -16.43
CA LYS A 143 -10.18 17.61 -15.06
C LYS A 143 -9.04 16.60 -14.94
N THR A 144 -7.98 16.96 -14.23
CA THR A 144 -6.83 16.07 -14.00
C THR A 144 -6.96 15.19 -12.76
N SER A 145 -7.97 15.44 -11.91
CA SER A 145 -8.21 14.63 -10.70
C SER A 145 -9.69 14.58 -10.32
N ILE A 146 -10.10 13.44 -9.76
CA ILE A 146 -11.39 13.22 -9.10
C ILE A 146 -11.11 12.70 -7.68
N SER A 147 -11.77 13.25 -6.67
CA SER A 147 -11.68 12.80 -5.27
C SER A 147 -12.97 12.13 -4.84
N PHE A 148 -12.87 11.05 -4.05
CA PHE A 148 -14.00 10.23 -3.64
C PHE A 148 -14.12 10.20 -2.11
N SER A 149 -15.30 10.55 -1.59
CA SER A 149 -15.61 10.70 -0.16
C SER A 149 -16.74 9.80 0.34
N GLU A 150 -17.39 9.03 -0.54
CA GLU A 150 -18.31 7.96 -0.17
C GLU A 150 -17.56 6.62 -0.06
N GLY A 151 -17.83 5.86 1.01
CA GLY A 151 -17.07 4.66 1.32
C GLY A 151 -17.23 4.23 2.79
N ARG A 152 -16.55 3.15 3.16
CA ARG A 152 -16.49 2.60 4.53
C ARG A 152 -15.23 1.76 4.73
N TYR A 153 -14.87 1.53 5.98
CA TYR A 153 -13.89 0.53 6.37
C TYR A 153 -14.60 -0.72 6.89
N GLU A 154 -14.02 -1.89 6.65
CA GLU A 154 -14.39 -3.16 7.28
C GLU A 154 -13.14 -3.79 7.90
N GLN A 155 -13.29 -4.49 9.03
CA GLN A 155 -12.20 -5.14 9.76
C GLN A 155 -12.42 -6.66 9.71
N GLN A 156 -11.61 -7.36 8.92
CA GLN A 156 -11.72 -8.81 8.70
C GLN A 156 -10.30 -9.38 8.61
N GLY A 157 -9.72 -9.74 9.76
CA GLY A 157 -8.28 -10.00 9.94
C GLY A 157 -7.39 -8.74 9.83
N ARG A 158 -7.63 -7.93 8.79
CA ARG A 158 -6.99 -6.64 8.50
C ARG A 158 -8.04 -5.59 8.11
N VAL A 159 -7.62 -4.31 8.05
CA VAL A 159 -8.48 -3.22 7.57
C VAL A 159 -8.62 -3.28 6.05
N ILE A 160 -9.86 -3.24 5.58
CA ILE A 160 -10.23 -3.17 4.16
C ILE A 160 -11.03 -1.89 3.93
N LEU A 161 -10.65 -1.12 2.91
CA LEU A 161 -11.30 0.13 2.53
C LEU A 161 -12.14 -0.08 1.26
N TYR A 162 -13.44 0.18 1.37
CA TYR A 162 -14.37 0.28 0.25
C TYR A 162 -14.61 1.75 -0.08
N VAL A 163 -14.26 2.19 -1.29
CA VAL A 163 -14.58 3.54 -1.80
C VAL A 163 -15.58 3.42 -2.93
N LYS A 164 -16.67 4.18 -2.88
CA LYS A 164 -17.71 4.17 -3.92
C LYS A 164 -17.31 5.11 -5.07
N LEU A 165 -17.30 4.59 -6.30
CA LEU A 165 -16.85 5.31 -7.51
C LEU A 165 -17.98 5.49 -8.55
N GLY A 166 -19.16 4.90 -8.35
CA GLY A 166 -20.37 5.04 -9.16
C GLY A 166 -21.64 4.81 -8.35
#